data_AF-A0A3C0IWP8-F1
#
_entry.id   AF-A0A3C0IWP8-F1
#
_cell.length_a   1.000
_cell.length_b   1.000
_cell.length_c   1.000
_cell.angle_alpha   90.00
_cell.angle_beta   90.00
_cell.angle_gamma   90.00
#
_symmetry.space_group_name_H-M   'P 1'
#
loop_
_entity.id
_entity.type
_entity.pdbx_description
1 polymer ?
#
loop_
_entity_poly.entity_id
_entity_poly.type
_entity_poly.pdbx_seq_one_letter_code
_entity_poly.pdbx_strand_id
1 'polypeptide(L)'
;GIKATFVGGNAAVNDEFVKIAGPNVAQGALMTQEPLPTDLDYPQSKAFLAEYMRRHKEPPSSPWPVYAADAFKAIAAAIQGSGSTDSKAIMNYLRNDL
;
A
#
# COMPACT_ATOMS: atom_id res chain seq x y z
N GLY A 1 -11.69 29.45 14.92
CA GLY A 1 -10.79 28.32 14.63
C GLY A 1 -10.22 28.45 13.23
N ILE A 2 -9.25 27.60 12.89
CA ILE A 2 -8.66 27.49 11.54
C ILE A 2 -9.76 27.08 10.55
N LYS A 3 -9.79 27.69 9.36
CA LYS A 3 -10.76 27.41 8.28
C LYS A 3 -10.13 26.88 6.99
N ALA A 4 -8.81 26.68 6.98
CA ALA A 4 -8.09 26.19 5.82
C ALA A 4 -8.36 24.70 5.60
N THR A 5 -8.36 24.25 4.34
CA THR A 5 -8.33 22.83 4.00
C THR A 5 -6.98 22.25 4.37
N PHE A 6 -6.98 21.15 5.11
CA PHE A 6 -5.77 20.38 5.38
C PHE A 6 -5.56 19.37 4.26
N VAL A 7 -4.35 19.36 3.70
CA VAL A 7 -3.93 18.42 2.66
C VAL A 7 -2.70 17.68 3.16
N GLY A 8 -2.82 16.36 3.32
CA GLY A 8 -1.75 15.45 3.71
C GLY A 8 -1.22 14.62 2.54
N GLY A 9 -0.05 14.03 2.73
CA GLY A 9 0.46 12.98 1.84
C GLY A 9 0.04 11.58 2.28
N ASN A 10 0.58 10.58 1.60
CA ASN A 10 0.26 9.17 1.83
C ASN A 10 0.50 8.69 3.28
N ALA A 11 1.46 9.29 3.99
CA ALA A 11 1.72 8.97 5.38
C ALA A 11 0.52 9.23 6.31
N ALA A 12 -0.42 10.10 5.91
CA ALA A 12 -1.60 10.44 6.71
C ALA A 12 -2.83 9.56 6.43
N VAL A 13 -2.78 8.66 5.43
CA VAL A 13 -3.91 7.77 5.09
C VAL A 13 -3.89 6.54 6.01
N ASN A 14 -4.33 6.76 7.24
CA ASN A 14 -4.51 5.71 8.23
C ASN A 14 -5.66 6.06 9.20
N ASP A 15 -6.17 5.03 9.87
CA ASP A 15 -7.24 5.15 10.86
C ASP A 15 -6.81 5.94 12.11
N GLU A 16 -5.52 5.89 12.47
CA GLU A 16 -4.95 6.66 13.58
C GLU A 16 -5.11 8.18 13.38
N PHE A 17 -5.01 8.70 12.15
CA PHE A 17 -5.29 10.11 11.87
C PHE A 17 -6.68 10.52 12.36
N VAL A 18 -7.70 9.71 12.04
CA VAL A 18 -9.08 9.98 12.45
C VAL A 18 -9.26 9.79 13.96
N LYS A 19 -8.63 8.78 14.56
CA LYS A 19 -8.67 8.54 16.01
C LYS A 19 -8.06 9.71 16.80
N ILE A 20 -6.95 10.27 16.33
CA ILE A 20 -6.24 11.36 17.00
C ILE A 20 -6.96 12.69 16.79
N ALA A 21 -7.32 13.04 15.55
CA ALA A 21 -7.96 14.31 15.24
C ALA A 21 -9.41 14.36 15.72
N GLY A 22 -10.07 13.21 15.80
CA GLY A 22 -11.51 13.08 15.96
C GLY A 22 -12.25 13.32 14.64
N PRO A 23 -13.42 12.69 14.45
CA PRO A 23 -14.13 12.67 13.17
C PRO A 23 -14.50 14.07 12.67
N ASN A 24 -14.88 14.98 13.57
CA ASN A 24 -15.29 16.34 13.21
C ASN A 24 -14.14 17.19 12.65
N VAL A 25 -12.91 16.93 13.08
CA VAL A 25 -11.72 17.67 12.60
C VAL A 25 -11.11 16.99 11.39
N ALA A 26 -11.13 15.66 11.35
CA ALA A 26 -10.65 14.87 10.21
C ALA A 26 -11.53 15.05 8.96
N GLN A 27 -12.83 15.32 9.14
CA GLN A 27 -13.77 15.49 8.04
C GLN A 27 -13.34 16.63 7.10
N GLY A 28 -13.27 16.32 5.80
CA GLY A 28 -12.89 17.28 4.76
C GLY A 28 -11.38 17.51 4.62
N ALA A 29 -10.55 16.86 5.43
CA ALA A 29 -9.13 16.73 5.12
C ALA A 29 -8.97 15.92 3.83
N LEU A 30 -8.04 16.35 2.98
CA LEU A 30 -7.68 15.65 1.76
C LEU A 30 -6.34 14.97 1.96
N MET A 31 -6.15 13.79 1.36
CA MET A 31 -4.86 13.11 1.35
C MET A 31 -4.55 12.66 -0.07
N THR A 32 -3.30 12.82 -0.49
CA THR A 32 -2.81 12.24 -1.74
C THR A 32 -2.30 10.82 -1.48
N GLN A 33 -2.76 9.86 -2.28
CA GLN A 33 -2.43 8.45 -2.15
C GLN A 33 -2.69 7.72 -3.47
N GLU A 34 -1.97 6.63 -3.68
CA GLU A 34 -2.32 5.60 -4.66
C GLU A 34 -3.64 4.87 -4.28
N PRO A 35 -4.32 4.18 -5.21
CA PRO A 35 -5.57 3.48 -4.89
C PRO A 35 -5.42 2.48 -3.73
N LEU A 36 -6.41 2.44 -2.82
CA LEU A 36 -6.44 1.43 -1.77
C LEU A 36 -6.82 0.07 -2.38
N PRO A 37 -6.50 -1.06 -1.73
CA PRO A 37 -6.86 -2.39 -2.24
C PRO A 37 -8.36 -2.59 -2.43
N THR A 38 -9.14 -1.91 -1.61
CA THR A 38 -10.61 -1.87 -1.70
C THR A 38 -11.10 -1.17 -2.96
N ASP A 39 -10.27 -0.32 -3.56
CA ASP A 39 -10.58 0.45 -4.76
C ASP A 39 -10.16 -0.29 -6.04
N LEU A 40 -9.41 -1.39 -5.92
CA LEU A 40 -8.86 -2.16 -7.04
C LEU A 40 -9.72 -3.40 -7.34
N ASP A 41 -10.27 -3.49 -8.55
CA ASP A 41 -11.16 -4.59 -8.96
C ASP A 41 -10.45 -5.84 -9.49
N TYR A 42 -9.12 -5.91 -9.36
CA TYR A 42 -8.34 -7.03 -9.88
C TYR A 42 -8.48 -8.30 -9.02
N PRO A 43 -8.53 -9.51 -9.62
CA PRO A 43 -8.60 -10.77 -8.87
C PRO A 43 -7.50 -10.93 -7.81
N GLN A 44 -6.27 -10.48 -8.12
CA GLN A 44 -5.12 -10.55 -7.22
C GLN A 44 -5.29 -9.63 -6.00
N SER A 45 -5.87 -8.44 -6.20
CA SER A 45 -6.15 -7.49 -5.12
C SER A 45 -7.21 -8.02 -4.15
N LYS A 46 -8.28 -8.62 -4.70
CA LYS A 46 -9.33 -9.29 -3.90
C LYS A 46 -8.78 -10.46 -3.08
N ALA A 47 -7.94 -11.30 -3.70
CA ALA A 47 -7.30 -12.43 -3.02
C ALA A 47 -6.38 -11.97 -1.87
N PHE A 48 -5.60 -10.91 -2.09
CA PHE A 48 -4.76 -10.33 -1.05
C PHE A 48 -5.60 -9.78 0.11
N LEU A 49 -6.64 -8.99 -0.17
CA LEU A 49 -7.50 -8.41 0.85
C LEU A 49 -8.19 -9.48 1.70
N ALA A 50 -8.71 -10.53 1.06
CA ALA A 50 -9.33 -11.66 1.76
C ALA A 50 -8.34 -12.37 2.70
N GLU A 51 -7.12 -12.62 2.24
CA GLU A 51 -6.09 -13.27 3.06
C GLU A 51 -5.61 -12.38 4.21
N TYR A 52 -5.44 -11.07 3.95
CA TYR A 52 -5.09 -10.09 4.97
C TYR A 52 -6.14 -10.08 6.09
N MET A 53 -7.42 -9.92 5.73
CA MET A 53 -8.53 -9.93 6.68
C MET A 53 -8.63 -11.27 7.43
N ARG A 54 -8.36 -12.41 6.78
CA ARG A 54 -8.36 -13.73 7.43
C ARG A 54 -7.31 -13.81 8.55
N ARG A 55 -6.11 -13.26 8.32
CA ARG A 55 -4.96 -13.28 9.26
C ARG A 55 -5.06 -12.23 10.35
N HIS A 56 -5.42 -11.00 9.99
CA HIS A 56 -5.38 -9.84 10.87
C HIS A 56 -6.73 -9.50 11.51
N LYS A 57 -7.82 -10.12 11.05
CA LYS A 57 -9.21 -9.89 11.50
C LYS A 57 -9.76 -8.49 11.23
N GLU A 58 -9.01 -7.68 10.50
CA GLU A 58 -9.36 -6.33 10.09
C GLU A 58 -8.81 -6.06 8.67
N PRO A 59 -9.42 -5.14 7.90
CA PRO A 59 -8.83 -4.67 6.66
C PRO A 59 -7.57 -3.83 6.95
N PRO A 60 -6.63 -3.71 5.98
CA PRO A 60 -5.48 -2.85 6.15
C PRO A 60 -5.92 -1.39 6.32
N SER A 61 -5.46 -0.71 7.37
CA SER A 61 -5.82 0.68 7.63
C SER A 61 -5.08 1.69 6.74
N SER A 62 -4.04 1.24 6.05
CA SER A 62 -3.18 2.04 5.17
C SER A 62 -2.78 1.21 3.95
N PRO A 63 -2.23 1.81 2.88
CA PRO A 63 -1.83 1.06 1.68
C PRO A 63 -0.50 0.32 1.83
N TRP A 64 0.28 0.59 2.88
CA TRP A 64 1.62 0.03 3.08
C TRP A 64 1.71 -1.50 3.01
N PRO A 65 0.75 -2.30 3.54
CA PRO A 65 0.79 -3.75 3.41
C PRO A 65 0.80 -4.24 1.96
N VAL A 66 0.22 -3.46 1.05
CA VAL A 66 0.10 -3.81 -0.37
C VAL A 66 1.38 -3.51 -1.09
N TYR A 67 2.02 -2.38 -0.78
CA TYR A 67 3.35 -2.07 -1.30
C TYR A 67 4.36 -3.11 -0.88
N ALA A 68 4.29 -3.58 0.37
CA ALA A 68 5.13 -4.67 0.83
C ALA A 68 4.87 -5.98 0.06
N ALA A 69 3.60 -6.31 -0.19
CA ALA A 69 3.22 -7.50 -0.94
C ALA A 69 3.70 -7.45 -2.40
N ASP A 70 3.52 -6.31 -3.07
CA ASP A 70 3.91 -6.14 -4.46
C ASP A 70 5.43 -6.04 -4.62
N ALA A 71 6.13 -5.36 -3.72
CA ALA A 71 7.59 -5.35 -3.68
C ALA A 71 8.15 -6.78 -3.48
N PHE A 72 7.56 -7.56 -2.57
CA PHE A 72 7.95 -8.96 -2.38
C PHE A 72 7.78 -9.78 -3.66
N LYS A 73 6.61 -9.65 -4.33
CA LYS A 73 6.34 -10.36 -5.59
C LYS A 73 7.31 -9.95 -6.70
N ALA A 74 7.59 -8.65 -6.85
CA ALA A 74 8.53 -8.15 -7.85
C ALA A 74 9.95 -8.71 -7.61
N ILE A 75 10.42 -8.70 -6.37
CA ILE A 75 11.73 -9.26 -6.00
C ILE A 75 11.76 -10.78 -6.24
N ALA A 76 10.72 -11.50 -5.84
CA ALA A 76 10.63 -12.95 -6.06
C ALA A 76 10.64 -13.30 -7.56
N ALA A 77 9.89 -12.56 -8.38
CA ALA A 77 9.89 -12.73 -9.83
C ALA A 77 11.27 -12.43 -10.44
N ALA A 78 11.97 -11.39 -9.96
CA ALA A 78 13.30 -11.06 -10.44
C ALA A 78 14.38 -12.07 -10.02
N ILE A 79 14.27 -12.67 -8.83
CA ILE A 79 15.14 -13.79 -8.43
C ILE A 79 14.92 -14.97 -9.36
N GLN A 80 13.66 -15.31 -9.65
CA GLN A 80 13.32 -16.40 -10.55
C GLN A 80 13.81 -16.14 -11.98
N GLY A 81 13.59 -14.93 -12.51
CA GLY A 81 13.97 -14.56 -13.87
C GLY A 81 15.49 -14.41 -14.07
N SER A 82 16.21 -13.89 -13.08
CA SER A 82 17.66 -13.79 -13.13
C SER A 82 18.39 -15.09 -12.77
N GLY A 83 17.71 -16.05 -12.15
CA GLY A 83 18.31 -17.28 -11.62
C GLY A 83 19.32 -17.02 -10.51
N SER A 84 19.25 -15.87 -9.83
CA SER A 84 20.27 -15.39 -8.89
C SER A 84 19.66 -14.67 -7.71
N THR A 85 20.35 -14.73 -6.57
CA THR A 85 20.08 -13.90 -5.39
C THR A 85 21.09 -12.76 -5.25
N ASP A 86 22.00 -12.57 -6.21
CA ASP A 86 22.91 -11.43 -6.25
C ASP A 86 22.16 -10.14 -6.55
N SER A 87 22.38 -9.10 -5.75
CA SER A 87 21.64 -7.84 -5.84
C SER A 87 21.81 -7.13 -7.18
N LYS A 88 22.97 -7.24 -7.85
CA LYS A 88 23.16 -6.61 -9.17
C LYS A 88 22.41 -7.38 -10.26
N ALA A 89 22.43 -8.71 -10.20
CA ALA A 89 21.67 -9.56 -11.12
C ALA A 89 20.15 -9.30 -10.99
N ILE A 90 19.63 -9.26 -9.75
CA ILE A 90 18.22 -8.93 -9.47
C ILE A 90 17.87 -7.55 -10.01
N MET A 91 18.69 -6.53 -9.72
CA MET A 91 18.42 -5.15 -10.14
C MET A 91 18.47 -4.98 -11.66
N ASN A 92 19.38 -5.68 -12.35
CA ASN A 92 19.43 -5.64 -13.80
C ASN A 92 18.17 -6.24 -14.42
N TYR A 93 17.71 -7.39 -13.90
CA TYR A 93 16.48 -8.02 -14.37
C TYR A 93 15.26 -7.12 -14.10
N LEU A 94 15.12 -6.61 -12.87
CA LEU A 94 14.01 -5.71 -12.49
C LEU A 94 13.86 -4.49 -13.41
N ARG A 95 14.97 -3.96 -13.93
CA ARG A 95 14.96 -2.72 -14.73
C ARG A 95 14.76 -2.95 -16.22
N ASN A 96 15.15 -4.12 -16.73
CA ASN A 96 15.28 -4.34 -18.17
C ASN A 96 14.40 -5.49 -18.69
N ASP A 97 13.99 -6.43 -17.84
CA ASP A 97 13.44 -7.73 -18.26
C ASP A 97 12.13 -8.13 -17.54
N LEU A 98 11.68 -7.36 -16.53
CA LEU A 98 10.42 -7.59 -15.80
C LEU A 98 9.24 -6.80 -16.37
#